data_AF-A0A7Y7TFS6-F1
#
_entry.id   AF-A0A7Y7TFS6-F1
#
_cell.length_a   1.000
_cell.length_b   1.000
_cell.length_c   1.000
_cell.angle_alpha   90.00
_cell.angle_beta   90.00
_cell.angle_gamma   90.00
#
_symmetry.space_group_name_H-M   'P 1'
#
loop_
_entity.id
_entity.type
_entity.pdbx_description
1 polymer ?
#
loop_
_entity_poly.entity_id
_entity_poly.type
_entity_poly.pdbx_seq_one_letter_code
_entity_poly.pdbx_strand_id
1 'polypeptide(L)' 'MQKVKTFLESVKIELSKVTWPTRKETMATTGVVVFIIFLISIFLGVCDVVLAKLMRMILG' A
#
# COMPACT_ATOMS: atom_id res chain seq x y z
N MET A 1 -11.82 29.53 24.30
CA MET A 1 -11.31 28.13 24.36
C MET A 1 -12.42 27.07 24.31
N GLN A 2 -13.64 27.34 24.79
CA GLN A 2 -14.74 26.36 24.80
C GLN A 2 -15.21 25.92 23.40
N LYS A 3 -15.22 26.83 22.41
CA LYS A 3 -15.60 26.55 21.02
C LYS A 3 -14.73 25.48 20.33
N VAL A 4 -13.42 25.43 20.64
CA VAL A 4 -12.48 24.48 20.03
C VAL A 4 -12.75 23.05 20.53
N LYS A 5 -13.11 22.90 21.80
CA LYS A 5 -13.42 21.60 22.40
C LYS A 5 -14.68 20.99 21.77
N THR A 6 -15.73 21.80 21.60
CA THR A 6 -16.96 21.40 20.92
C THR A 6 -16.70 21.07 19.44
N PHE A 7 -15.86 21.84 18.75
CA PHE A 7 -15.50 21.58 17.35
C PHE A 7 -14.76 20.24 17.18
N LEU A 8 -13.82 19.90 18.08
CA LEU A 8 -13.14 18.60 18.07
C LEU A 8 -14.08 17.43 18.36
N GLU A 9 -15.06 17.61 19.25
CA GLU A 9 -16.10 16.61 19.51
C GLU A 9 -16.99 16.40 18.27
N SER A 10 -17.39 17.47 17.59
CA SER A 10 -18.17 17.40 16.34
C SER A 10 -17.40 16.67 15.23
N VAL A 11 -16.11 16.98 15.05
CA VAL A 11 -15.24 16.32 14.05
C VAL A 11 -15.06 14.83 14.36
N LYS A 12 -14.91 14.46 15.64
CA LYS A 12 -14.83 13.05 16.05
C LYS A 12 -16.12 12.28 15.75
N ILE A 13 -17.28 12.93 15.88
CA ILE A 13 -18.59 12.35 15.55
C ILE A 13 -18.74 12.16 14.03
N GLU A 14 -18.34 13.13 13.21
CA GLU A 14 -18.32 12.97 11.74
C GLU A 14 -17.33 11.92 11.26
N LEU A 15 -16.14 11.85 11.85
CA LEU A 15 -15.16 10.80 11.57
C LEU A 15 -15.65 9.40 11.93
N SER A 16 -16.60 9.27 12.87
CA SER A 16 -17.25 7.99 13.17
C SER A 16 -18.35 7.60 12.18
N LYS A 17 -18.90 8.57 11.43
CA LYS A 17 -19.82 8.32 10.30
C LYS A 17 -19.08 7.94 9.02
N VAL A 18 -17.78 8.24 8.93
CA VAL A 18 -16.93 7.67 7.88
C VAL A 18 -16.85 6.17 8.13
N THR A 19 -17.39 5.41 7.18
CA THR A 19 -17.35 3.95 7.15
C THR A 19 -15.90 3.48 7.06
N TRP A 20 -15.23 3.42 8.21
CA TRP A 20 -13.92 2.80 8.31
C TRP A 20 -14.06 1.31 8.06
N PRO A 21 -13.31 0.75 7.10
CA PRO A 21 -13.33 -0.67 6.83
C PRO A 21 -12.98 -1.44 8.10
N THR A 22 -13.74 -2.50 8.38
CA THR A 22 -13.56 -3.35 9.54
C THR A 22 -12.14 -3.93 9.52
N ARG A 23 -11.42 -3.91 10.66
CA ARG A 23 -9.99 -4.33 10.76
C ARG A 23 -9.67 -5.66 10.06
N LYS A 24 -10.64 -6.57 9.99
CA LYS A 24 -10.53 -7.88 9.31
C LYS A 24 -10.40 -7.75 7.78
N GLU A 25 -11.13 -6.85 7.14
CA GLU A 25 -11.03 -6.60 5.69
C GLU A 25 -9.72 -5.91 5.34
N THR A 26 -9.26 -4.99 6.18
CA THR A 26 -7.97 -4.31 5.98
C THR A 26 -6.82 -5.32 6.01
N MET A 27 -6.82 -6.25 6.98
CA MET A 27 -5.78 -7.28 7.08
C MET A 27 -5.83 -8.28 5.91
N ALA A 28 -7.02 -8.70 5.49
CA ALA A 28 -7.18 -9.59 4.33
C ALA A 28 -6.67 -8.93 3.04
N THR A 29 -7.00 -7.65 2.83
CA THR A 29 -6.57 -6.88 1.66
C THR A 29 -5.05 -6.65 1.66
N THR A 30 -4.46 -6.35 2.82
CA THR A 30 -2.99 -6.22 2.94
C THR A 30 -2.26 -7.52 2.63
N GLY A 31 -2.79 -8.68 3.06
CA GLY A 31 -2.18 -9.97 2.76
C GLY A 31 -2.11 -10.27 1.26
N VAL A 32 -3.20 -9.99 0.53
CA VAL A 32 -3.25 -10.16 -0.93
C VAL A 32 -2.27 -9.22 -1.63
N VAL A 33 -2.20 -7.95 -1.21
CA VAL A 33 -1.27 -6.97 -1.78
C VAL A 33 0.18 -7.37 -1.59
N VAL A 34 0.57 -7.86 -0.39
CA VAL A 34 1.93 -8.34 -0.13
C VAL A 34 2.29 -9.51 -1.05
N PHE A 35 1.36 -10.46 -1.24
CA PHE A 35 1.57 -11.59 -2.14
C PHE A 35 1.76 -11.14 -3.60
N ILE A 36 0.94 -10.22 -4.09
CA ILE A 36 1.04 -9.69 -5.46
C ILE A 36 2.37 -8.96 -5.67
N ILE A 37 2.77 -8.10 -4.74
CA ILE A 37 4.05 -7.36 -4.83
C ILE A 37 5.22 -8.33 -4.83
N PHE A 38 5.17 -9.39 -4.01
CA PHE A 38 6.20 -10.42 -3.99
C PHE A 38 6.37 -11.08 -5.37
N LEU A 39 5.27 -11.49 -6.02
CA LEU A 39 5.31 -12.07 -7.36
C LEU A 39 5.86 -11.09 -8.41
N ILE A 40 5.39 -9.83 -8.38
CA ILE A 40 5.86 -8.79 -9.31
C ILE A 40 7.35 -8.52 -9.13
N SER A 41 7.83 -8.48 -7.88
CA SER A 41 9.24 -8.22 -7.58
C SER A 41 10.16 -9.30 -8.13
N ILE A 42 9.75 -10.57 -8.06
CA ILE A 42 10.51 -11.69 -8.64
C ILE A 42 10.53 -11.56 -10.17
N PHE A 43 9.38 -11.29 -10.79
CA PHE A 43 9.29 -11.16 -12.24
C PHE A 43 10.18 -10.02 -12.75
N LEU A 44 10.08 -8.83 -12.15
CA LEU A 44 10.92 -7.69 -12.52
C LEU A 44 12.41 -7.97 -12.27
N GLY A 45 12.77 -8.56 -11.14
CA GLY A 45 14.16 -8.91 -10.84
C GLY A 45 14.76 -9.89 -11.85
N VAL A 46 13.97 -10.87 -12.34
CA VAL A 46 14.42 -11.76 -13.42
C VAL A 46 14.61 -10.98 -14.72
N CYS A 47 13.67 -10.10 -15.08
CA CYS A 47 13.79 -9.25 -16.25
C CYS A 47 15.03 -8.35 -16.20
N ASP A 48 15.32 -7.73 -15.05
CA ASP A 48 16.49 -6.87 -14.84
C ASP A 48 17.79 -7.65 -15.04
N VAL A 49 17.88 -8.87 -14.50
CA VAL A 49 19.06 -9.73 -14.67
C VAL A 49 19.25 -10.16 -16.13
N VAL A 50 18.16 -10.52 -16.80
CA VAL A 50 18.19 -10.91 -18.23
C VAL A 50 18.65 -9.73 -19.08
N LEU A 51 18.07 -8.55 -18.89
CA LEU A 51 18.44 -7.34 -19.61
C LEU A 51 19.88 -6.92 -19.30
N ALA A 52 20.32 -6.99 -18.04
CA ALA A 52 21.69 -6.68 -17.65
C ALA A 52 22.71 -7.62 -18.30
N LYS A 53 22.39 -8.92 -18.41
CA LYS A 53 23.23 -9.89 -19.15
C LYS A 53 23.26 -9.59 -20.64
N LEU A 54 22.11 -9.26 -21.23
CA LEU A 54 21.98 -8.97 -22.65
C LEU A 54 22.73 -7.68 -23.02
N MET A 55 22.60 -6.64 -22.19
CA MET A 55 23.38 -5.40 -22.31
C MET A 55 24.88 -5.65 -22.19
N ARG A 56 25.33 -6.48 -21.23
CA ARG A 56 26.76 -6.86 -21.11
C ARG A 56 27.30 -7.61 -22.33
N MET A 57 26.45 -8.39 -23.01
CA MET A 57 26.84 -9.10 -24.23
C MET A 57 26.88 -8.19 -25.46
N ILE A 58 26.16 -7.06 -25.44
CA ILE A 58 26.17 -6.07 -26.53
C ILE A 58 27.30 -5.05 -26.35
N LEU A 59 27.58 -4.64 -25.11
CA LEU A 59 28.60 -3.64 -24.76
C LEU A 59 30.00 -4.24 -24.52
N GLY A 60 30.09 -5.55 -24.29
CA GLY A 60 31.34 -6.30 -24.26
C GLY A 60 31.64 -6.88 -25.64
#